data_AF-A0A011QUP7-F1
#
_entry.id   AF-A0A011QUP7-F1
#
_cell.length_a   1.000
_cell.length_b   1.000
_cell.length_c   1.000
_cell.angle_alpha   90.00
_cell.angle_beta   90.00
_cell.angle_gamma   90.00
#
_symmetry.space_group_name_H-M   'P 1'
#
loop_
_entity.id
_entity.type
_entity.pdbx_description
1 polymer ?
#
loop_
_entity_poly.entity_id
_entity_poly.type
_entity_poly.pdbx_seq_one_letter_code
_entity_poly.pdbx_strand_id
1 'polypeptide(L)'
;MPQYQFDDTFGRIAKCQFCNHLQKQGKLPACCDVCPTGASLFGLVTDLQAEAERRLAAKPGEMYAFARGKLGGDRPGHEAPLGEYQPHLYGEKESGGTQVRYLTGVPHEKLGLPKLPDYSYAAVSEGMQHTLYKGMIAPLALLGGLVFLARRGVKSHDDEDSSS
;
A
#
# COMPACT_ATOMS: atom_id res chain seq x y z
N MET A 1 5.00 9.04 -3.19
CA MET A 1 4.78 10.09 -2.18
C MET A 1 3.85 11.14 -2.76
N PRO A 2 2.69 11.41 -2.13
CA PRO A 2 1.84 12.54 -2.51
C PRO A 2 2.60 13.85 -2.30
N GLN A 3 2.51 14.76 -3.26
CA GLN A 3 3.10 16.08 -3.17
C GLN A 3 2.00 17.12 -3.08
N TYR A 4 2.18 18.11 -2.21
CA TYR A 4 1.29 19.26 -2.10
C TYR A 4 1.73 20.34 -3.09
N GLN A 5 0.77 20.97 -3.75
CA GLN A 5 1.02 22.11 -4.64
C GLN A 5 1.12 23.39 -3.80
N PHE A 6 2.34 23.78 -3.42
CA PHE A 6 2.58 24.95 -2.57
C PHE A 6 2.35 26.30 -3.27
N ASP A 7 2.37 26.32 -4.60
CA ASP A 7 2.28 27.55 -5.40
C ASP A 7 0.82 27.94 -5.75
N ASP A 8 -0.18 27.15 -5.31
CA ASP A 8 -1.61 27.41 -5.52
C ASP A 8 -2.27 27.76 -4.18
N THR A 9 -3.05 28.84 -4.14
CA THR A 9 -3.81 29.26 -2.96
C THR A 9 -4.84 28.21 -2.51
N PHE A 10 -5.31 27.38 -3.44
CA PHE A 10 -6.15 26.21 -3.16
C PHE A 10 -5.40 24.90 -3.38
N GLY A 11 -4.11 24.87 -2.99
CA GLY A 11 -3.19 23.77 -3.24
C GLY A 11 -3.80 22.39 -3.02
N ARG A 12 -3.60 21.52 -4.01
CA ARG A 12 -4.11 20.15 -4.01
C ARG A 12 -2.98 19.16 -3.76
N ILE A 13 -3.33 18.02 -3.18
CA ILE A 13 -2.42 16.88 -3.05
C ILE A 13 -2.48 16.08 -4.35
N ALA A 14 -1.38 16.08 -5.10
CA ALA A 14 -1.22 15.31 -6.31
C ALA A 14 -0.35 14.08 -6.08
N LYS A 15 -0.71 12.96 -6.71
CA LYS A 15 0.07 11.73 -6.70
C LYS A 15 -0.18 10.95 -7.98
N CYS A 16 0.63 9.91 -8.22
CA CYS A 16 0.32 8.94 -9.26
C CYS A 16 -1.11 8.40 -9.08
N GLN A 17 -1.91 8.54 -10.13
CA GLN A 17 -3.28 8.02 -10.23
C GLN A 17 -3.35 6.85 -11.21
N PHE A 18 -2.21 6.21 -11.49
CA PHE A 18 -2.12 5.10 -12.44
C PHE A 18 -2.69 5.44 -13.82
N CYS A 19 -2.64 6.71 -14.23
CA CYS A 19 -3.29 7.17 -15.47
C CYS A 19 -4.75 6.70 -15.59
N ASN A 20 -5.55 6.78 -14.50
CA ASN A 20 -6.96 6.39 -14.48
C ASN A 20 -7.75 6.92 -15.71
N HIS A 21 -7.48 8.16 -16.13
CA HIS A 21 -8.07 8.76 -17.33
C HIS A 21 -7.79 8.01 -18.64
N LEU A 22 -6.61 7.38 -18.78
CA LEU A 22 -6.25 6.52 -19.91
C LEU A 22 -6.79 5.11 -19.74
N GLN A 23 -6.71 4.54 -18.54
CA GLN A 23 -7.22 3.19 -18.27
C GLN A 23 -8.72 3.09 -18.54
N LYS A 24 -9.50 4.13 -18.23
CA LYS A 24 -10.93 4.21 -18.58
C LYS A 24 -11.21 4.12 -20.08
N GLN A 25 -10.23 4.45 -20.93
CA GLN A 25 -10.31 4.35 -22.39
C GLN A 25 -9.70 3.04 -22.90
N GLY A 26 -9.32 2.10 -22.01
CA GLY A 26 -8.61 0.88 -22.36
C GLY A 26 -7.14 1.08 -22.75
N LYS A 27 -6.58 2.28 -22.53
CA LYS A 27 -5.18 2.61 -22.84
C LYS A 27 -4.25 2.32 -21.67
N LEU A 28 -2.97 2.09 -21.96
CA LEU A 28 -1.94 1.86 -20.94
C LEU A 28 -1.56 3.15 -20.19
N PRO A 29 -1.04 3.05 -18.96
CA PRO A 29 -0.41 4.18 -18.31
C PRO A 29 0.75 4.75 -19.13
N ALA A 30 0.81 6.07 -19.25
CA ALA A 30 1.74 6.77 -20.13
C ALA A 30 3.21 6.38 -19.89
N CYS A 31 3.62 6.20 -18.62
CA CYS A 31 4.98 5.78 -18.29
C CYS A 31 5.33 4.37 -18.79
N CYS A 32 4.36 3.45 -18.79
CA CYS A 32 4.54 2.08 -19.29
C CYS A 32 4.46 2.04 -20.82
N ASP A 33 3.66 2.93 -21.42
CA ASP A 33 3.52 3.01 -22.87
C ASP A 33 4.71 3.67 -23.56
N VAL A 34 5.34 4.67 -22.92
CA VAL A 34 6.50 5.35 -23.51
C VAL A 34 7.82 4.59 -23.32
N CYS A 35 7.87 3.64 -22.37
CA CYS A 35 9.12 2.97 -22.01
C CYS A 35 9.72 2.17 -23.18
N PRO A 36 10.90 2.54 -23.70
CA PRO A 36 11.47 1.88 -24.87
C PRO A 36 12.18 0.57 -24.54
N THR A 37 12.62 0.37 -23.29
CA THR A 37 13.49 -0.73 -22.85
C THR A 37 12.79 -1.83 -22.05
N GLY A 38 11.52 -1.64 -21.65
CA GLY A 38 10.82 -2.63 -20.82
C GLY A 38 11.13 -2.56 -19.32
N ALA A 39 11.62 -1.40 -18.86
CA ALA A 39 11.81 -1.11 -17.44
C ALA A 39 10.50 -0.87 -16.70
N SER A 40 9.52 -0.21 -17.35
CA SER A 40 8.17 0.02 -16.79
C SER A 40 7.15 -0.85 -17.52
N LEU A 41 6.50 -1.73 -16.77
CA LEU A 41 5.52 -2.69 -17.27
C LEU A 41 4.18 -2.51 -16.57
N PHE A 42 3.11 -2.88 -17.27
CA PHE A 42 1.76 -2.84 -16.73
C PHE A 42 1.05 -4.17 -16.97
N GLY A 43 0.27 -4.64 -15.99
CA GLY A 43 -0.40 -5.93 -16.05
C GLY A 43 -1.01 -6.30 -14.71
N LEU A 44 -1.45 -7.56 -14.57
CA LEU A 44 -1.87 -8.08 -13.28
C LEU A 44 -0.65 -8.19 -12.36
N VAL A 45 -0.89 -8.01 -11.06
CA VAL A 45 0.17 -8.11 -10.05
C VAL A 45 0.82 -9.51 -10.06
N THR A 46 0.04 -10.56 -10.33
CA THR A 46 0.53 -11.93 -10.50
C THR A 46 1.50 -12.07 -11.67
N ASP A 47 1.21 -11.41 -12.79
CA ASP A 47 2.05 -11.49 -13.98
C ASP A 47 3.34 -10.68 -13.79
N LEU A 48 3.24 -9.54 -13.11
CA LEU A 48 4.41 -8.72 -12.72
C LEU A 48 5.31 -9.47 -11.74
N GLN A 49 4.72 -10.21 -10.80
CA GLN A 49 5.46 -11.07 -9.86
C GLN A 49 6.20 -12.17 -10.63
N ALA A 50 5.51 -12.90 -11.51
CA ALA A 50 6.12 -13.95 -12.31
C ALA A 50 7.20 -13.44 -13.27
N GLU A 51 7.06 -12.23 -13.82
CA GLU A 51 8.12 -11.59 -14.60
C GLU A 51 9.34 -11.21 -13.75
N ALA A 52 9.12 -10.68 -12.54
CA ALA A 52 10.20 -10.35 -11.63
C ALA A 52 10.97 -11.59 -11.17
N GLU A 53 10.27 -12.67 -10.83
CA GLU A 53 10.85 -13.96 -10.47
C GLU A 53 11.66 -14.56 -11.62
N ARG A 54 11.16 -14.47 -12.86
CA ARG A 54 11.90 -14.89 -14.05
C ARG A 54 13.21 -14.12 -14.23
N ARG A 55 13.20 -12.81 -14.01
CA ARG A 55 14.42 -11.97 -14.07
C ARG A 55 15.39 -12.27 -12.94
N LEU A 56 14.90 -12.56 -11.73
CA LEU A 56 15.74 -12.94 -10.59
C LEU A 56 16.39 -14.31 -10.76
N ALA A 57 15.71 -15.25 -11.42
CA ALA A 57 16.21 -16.59 -11.68
C ALA A 57 17.18 -16.67 -12.87
N ALA A 58 17.12 -15.69 -13.78
CA ALA A 58 17.99 -15.64 -14.95
C ALA A 58 19.42 -15.18 -14.58
N LYS A 59 20.42 -15.61 -15.35
CA LYS A 59 21.81 -15.29 -15.05
C LYS A 59 22.13 -13.85 -15.49
N PRO A 60 22.75 -13.03 -14.63
CA PRO A 60 23.24 -11.73 -15.03
C PRO A 60 24.18 -11.80 -16.23
N GLY A 61 24.07 -10.85 -17.15
CA GLY A 61 24.87 -10.76 -18.37
C GLY A 61 24.33 -11.55 -19.57
N GLU A 62 23.38 -12.48 -19.38
CA GLU A 62 22.74 -13.17 -20.49
C GLU A 62 21.78 -12.23 -21.25
N MET A 63 21.66 -12.43 -22.56
CA MET A 63 20.69 -11.67 -23.37
C MET A 63 19.27 -12.06 -22.96
N TYR A 64 18.49 -11.07 -22.56
CA TYR A 64 17.12 -11.24 -22.11
C TYR A 64 16.16 -10.43 -22.99
N ALA A 65 15.04 -11.05 -23.37
CA ALA A 65 13.98 -10.38 -24.12
C ALA A 65 13.02 -9.68 -23.14
N PHE A 66 13.28 -8.41 -22.85
CA PHE A 66 12.44 -7.60 -21.98
C PHE A 66 11.10 -7.31 -22.66
N ALA A 67 10.00 -7.76 -22.04
CA ALA A 67 8.66 -7.35 -22.43
C ALA A 67 8.51 -5.82 -22.37
N ARG A 68 7.57 -5.24 -23.13
CA ARG A 68 7.33 -3.79 -23.15
C ARG A 68 5.86 -3.44 -23.08
N GLY A 69 5.53 -2.40 -22.30
CA GLY A 69 4.15 -1.96 -22.13
C GLY A 69 3.32 -2.95 -21.32
N LYS A 70 2.28 -3.52 -21.93
CA LYS A 70 1.41 -4.51 -21.29
C LYS A 70 2.08 -5.88 -21.30
N LEU A 71 2.17 -6.54 -20.13
CA LEU A 71 2.56 -7.95 -20.09
C LEU A 71 1.55 -8.80 -20.87
N GLY A 72 2.06 -9.68 -21.73
CA GLY A 72 1.23 -10.47 -22.66
C GLY A 72 0.58 -9.68 -23.80
N GLY A 73 0.99 -8.43 -24.04
CA GLY A 73 0.56 -7.64 -25.19
C GLY A 73 1.41 -7.89 -26.45
N ASP A 74 1.00 -7.28 -27.57
CA ASP A 74 1.58 -7.52 -28.90
C ASP A 74 2.84 -6.70 -29.20
N ARG A 75 3.31 -5.91 -28.24
CA ARG A 75 4.45 -5.01 -28.47
C ARG A 75 5.74 -5.81 -28.54
N PRO A 76 6.58 -5.62 -29.58
CA PRO A 76 7.85 -6.33 -29.66
C PRO A 76 8.71 -6.00 -28.44
N GLY A 77 9.34 -7.03 -27.87
CA GLY A 77 10.26 -6.90 -26.75
C GLY A 77 11.52 -6.10 -27.09
N HIS A 78 12.35 -5.87 -26.09
CA HIS A 78 13.67 -5.28 -26.24
C HIS A 78 14.71 -6.27 -25.73
N GLU A 79 15.69 -6.60 -26.57
CA GLU A 79 16.77 -7.50 -26.17
C GLU A 79 17.95 -6.69 -25.63
N ALA A 80 18.39 -7.03 -24.42
CA ALA A 80 19.56 -6.44 -23.79
C ALA A 80 20.17 -7.43 -22.79
N PRO A 81 21.45 -7.30 -22.42
CA PRO A 81 22.03 -8.11 -21.35
C PRO A 81 21.33 -7.83 -20.03
N LEU A 82 21.04 -8.89 -19.28
CA LEU A 82 20.39 -8.81 -17.98
C LEU A 82 21.31 -8.19 -16.94
N GLY A 83 20.79 -7.23 -16.18
CA GLY A 83 21.51 -6.66 -15.04
C GLY A 83 21.57 -7.63 -13.86
N GLU A 84 22.52 -7.41 -12.95
CA GLU A 84 22.49 -8.05 -11.64
C GLU A 84 21.44 -7.37 -10.75
N TYR A 85 20.53 -8.16 -10.19
CA TYR A 85 19.47 -7.67 -9.33
C TYR A 85 19.68 -8.08 -7.88
N GLN A 86 19.22 -7.25 -6.95
CA GLN A 86 19.09 -7.62 -5.55
C GLN A 86 18.03 -8.72 -5.41
N PRO A 87 18.24 -9.76 -4.58
CA PRO A 87 17.29 -10.86 -4.38
C PRO A 87 16.11 -10.44 -3.48
N HIS A 88 15.51 -9.28 -3.76
CA HIS A 88 14.38 -8.72 -3.04
C HIS A 88 13.52 -7.92 -4.02
N LEU A 89 12.28 -8.37 -4.20
CA LEU A 89 11.26 -7.63 -4.94
C LEU A 89 10.52 -6.65 -4.02
N TYR A 90 10.87 -5.37 -4.10
CA TYR A 90 10.25 -4.36 -3.26
C TYR A 90 8.81 -4.05 -3.70
N GLY A 91 7.92 -3.95 -2.74
CA GLY A 91 6.48 -3.77 -2.89
C GLY A 91 5.68 -5.07 -2.83
N GLU A 92 6.33 -6.24 -2.76
CA GLU A 92 5.66 -7.54 -2.61
C GLU A 92 4.97 -7.66 -1.25
N LYS A 93 5.68 -7.32 -0.18
CA LYS A 93 5.20 -7.45 1.21
C LYS A 93 5.09 -6.11 1.92
N GLU A 94 5.83 -5.11 1.46
CA GLU A 94 5.92 -3.80 2.09
C GLU A 94 4.54 -3.17 2.26
N SER A 95 4.22 -2.77 3.50
CA SER A 95 2.95 -2.21 3.94
C SER A 95 1.74 -3.13 3.70
N GLY A 96 1.91 -4.45 3.75
CA GLY A 96 0.85 -5.42 3.44
C GLY A 96 0.73 -5.75 1.95
N GLY A 97 1.78 -5.44 1.18
CA GLY A 97 1.81 -5.60 -0.26
C GLY A 97 1.23 -4.39 -1.01
N THR A 98 1.80 -4.12 -2.19
CA THR A 98 1.44 -2.94 -2.99
C THR A 98 0.96 -3.34 -4.39
N GLN A 99 0.63 -2.37 -5.25
CA GLN A 99 0.36 -2.62 -6.68
C GLN A 99 1.54 -2.25 -7.60
N VAL A 100 2.64 -1.73 -7.05
CA VAL A 100 3.85 -1.38 -7.81
C VAL A 100 4.99 -2.27 -7.32
N ARG A 101 5.69 -2.94 -8.22
CA ARG A 101 6.87 -3.75 -7.88
C ARG A 101 8.12 -3.06 -8.38
N TYR A 102 9.17 -3.06 -7.57
CA TYR A 102 10.49 -2.57 -7.94
C TYR A 102 11.50 -3.71 -7.87
N LEU A 103 12.12 -3.98 -9.00
CA LEU A 103 13.29 -4.85 -9.11
C LEU A 103 14.49 -3.96 -9.38
N THR A 104 15.54 -4.07 -8.56
CA THR A 104 16.62 -3.09 -8.50
C THR A 104 17.99 -3.78 -8.48
N GLY A 105 19.01 -3.15 -9.07
CA GLY A 105 20.40 -3.65 -9.00
C GLY A 105 21.19 -3.12 -7.80
N VAL A 106 20.61 -2.20 -7.03
CA VAL A 106 21.23 -1.55 -5.87
C VAL A 106 20.30 -1.63 -4.67
N PRO A 107 20.80 -1.55 -3.43
CA PRO A 107 19.95 -1.49 -2.25
C PRO A 107 18.86 -0.42 -2.37
N HIS A 108 17.62 -0.78 -2.00
CA HIS A 108 16.42 0.04 -2.16
C HIS A 108 16.53 1.42 -1.49
N GLU A 109 17.27 1.51 -0.39
CA GLU A 109 17.50 2.75 0.35
C GLU A 109 18.27 3.79 -0.47
N LYS A 110 19.14 3.35 -1.39
CA LYS A 110 19.86 4.25 -2.32
C LYS A 110 18.93 4.90 -3.33
N LEU A 111 17.75 4.31 -3.57
CA LEU A 111 16.69 4.86 -4.42
C LEU A 111 15.68 5.69 -3.63
N GLY A 112 15.91 5.90 -2.33
CA GLY A 112 14.97 6.61 -1.45
C GLY A 112 13.72 5.79 -1.11
N LEU A 113 13.74 4.47 -1.33
CA LEU A 113 12.65 3.58 -0.92
C LEU A 113 12.81 3.24 0.57
N PRO A 114 11.82 3.53 1.43
CA PRO A 114 11.93 3.29 2.86
C PRO A 114 11.77 1.81 3.21
N LYS A 115 12.35 1.36 4.32
CA LYS A 115 12.02 0.06 4.91
C LYS A 115 10.63 0.14 5.54
N LEU A 116 9.74 -0.77 5.16
CA LEU A 116 8.36 -0.82 5.63
C LEU A 116 8.06 -2.19 6.25
N PRO A 117 7.15 -2.27 7.24
CA PRO A 117 6.68 -3.55 7.76
C PRO A 117 5.94 -4.35 6.68
N ASP A 118 5.78 -5.66 6.90
CA ASP A 118 5.06 -6.57 6.00
C ASP A 118 3.53 -6.56 6.17
N TYR A 119 3.03 -5.79 7.14
CA TYR A 119 1.61 -5.54 7.39
C TYR A 119 1.23 -4.10 7.04
N SER A 120 -0.05 -3.87 6.75
CA SER A 120 -0.55 -2.52 6.56
C SER A 120 -0.76 -1.84 7.91
N TYR A 121 -0.40 -0.56 8.02
CA TYR A 121 -0.69 0.22 9.23
C TYR A 121 -2.19 0.26 9.56
N ALA A 122 -3.05 0.15 8.53
CA ALA A 122 -4.49 0.04 8.69
C ALA A 122 -4.90 -1.26 9.40
N ALA A 123 -4.27 -2.40 9.09
CA ALA A 123 -4.60 -3.69 9.71
C ALA A 123 -4.41 -3.69 11.23
N VAL A 124 -3.42 -2.94 11.74
CA VAL A 124 -3.20 -2.78 13.19
C VAL A 124 -4.38 -2.04 13.82
N SER A 125 -4.77 -0.90 13.25
CA SER A 125 -5.88 -0.08 13.73
C SER A 125 -7.21 -0.81 13.63
N GLU A 126 -7.46 -1.47 12.50
CA GLU A 126 -8.65 -2.29 12.25
C GLU A 126 -8.74 -3.44 13.26
N GLY A 127 -7.64 -4.16 13.48
CA GLY A 127 -7.58 -5.24 14.48
C GLY A 127 -7.90 -4.74 15.88
N MET A 128 -7.40 -3.57 16.27
CA MET A 128 -7.67 -2.97 17.57
C MET A 128 -9.13 -2.51 17.70
N GLN A 129 -9.66 -1.82 16.68
CA GLN A 129 -11.05 -1.36 16.66
C GLN A 129 -12.03 -2.54 16.68
N HIS A 130 -11.83 -3.55 15.85
CA HIS A 130 -12.67 -4.74 15.84
C HIS A 130 -12.61 -5.51 17.15
N THR A 131 -11.48 -5.48 17.87
CA THR A 131 -11.34 -6.19 19.15
C THR A 131 -12.01 -5.43 20.29
N LEU A 132 -11.79 -4.13 20.39
CA LEU A 132 -12.37 -3.29 21.46
C LEU A 132 -13.87 -3.08 21.30
N TYR A 133 -14.34 -2.94 20.05
CA TYR A 133 -15.75 -2.69 19.74
C TYR A 133 -16.51 -3.94 19.28
N LYS A 134 -15.89 -5.14 19.32
CA LYS A 134 -16.58 -6.39 18.96
C LYS A 134 -17.81 -6.58 19.84
N GLY A 135 -18.99 -6.60 19.21
CA GLY A 135 -20.25 -6.79 19.92
C GLY A 135 -20.57 -5.69 20.94
N MET A 136 -19.95 -4.51 20.84
CA MET A 136 -20.14 -3.38 21.77
C MET A 136 -19.90 -3.71 23.25
N ILE A 137 -19.19 -4.80 23.57
CA ILE A 137 -19.02 -5.27 24.95
C ILE A 137 -18.32 -4.22 25.81
N ALA A 138 -17.17 -3.69 25.36
CA ALA A 138 -16.42 -2.72 26.16
C ALA A 138 -17.15 -1.38 26.33
N PRO A 139 -17.75 -0.77 25.28
CA PRO A 139 -18.60 0.42 25.45
C PRO A 139 -19.79 0.19 26.38
N LEU A 140 -20.49 -0.95 26.28
CA LEU A 140 -21.63 -1.27 27.14
C LEU A 140 -21.21 -1.51 28.59
N ALA A 141 -20.07 -2.18 28.82
CA ALA A 141 -19.52 -2.37 30.15
C ALA A 141 -19.11 -1.03 30.79
N LEU A 142 -18.44 -0.15 30.03
CA LEU A 142 -18.07 1.19 30.48
C LEU A 142 -19.32 2.01 30.83
N LEU A 143 -20.30 2.07 29.93
CA LEU A 143 -21.56 2.78 30.16
C LEU A 143 -22.30 2.22 31.37
N GLY A 144 -22.39 0.90 31.49
CA GLY A 144 -22.98 0.23 32.65
C GLY A 144 -22.27 0.59 33.95
N GLY A 145 -20.94 0.63 33.96
CA GLY A 145 -20.13 1.06 35.10
C GLY A 145 -20.38 2.52 35.48
N LEU A 146 -20.42 3.44 34.51
CA LEU A 146 -20.71 4.86 34.75
C LEU A 146 -22.13 5.06 35.30
N VAL A 147 -23.13 4.36 34.77
CA VAL A 147 -24.52 4.41 35.25
C VAL A 147 -24.62 3.88 36.69
N PHE A 148 -23.89 2.81 37.02
CA PHE A 148 -23.85 2.28 38.38
C PHE A 148 -23.24 3.29 39.37
N LEU A 149 -22.11 3.92 39.03
CA LEU A 149 -21.47 4.93 39.87
C LEU A 149 -22.36 6.17 40.07
N ALA A 150 -22.99 6.66 39.00
CA ALA A 150 -23.91 7.80 39.08
C ALA A 150 -25.12 7.50 40.00
N ARG A 151 -25.71 6.30 39.88
CA ARG A 151 -26.80 5.87 40.77
C ARG A 151 -26.37 5.75 42.23
N ARG A 152 -25.15 5.30 42.49
CA ARG A 152 -24.61 5.21 43.86
C ARG A 152 -24.41 6.60 44.47
N GLY A 153 -23.93 7.56 43.67
CA GLY A 153 -23.77 8.95 44.10
C GLY A 153 -25.09 9.63 44.46
N VAL A 154 -26.15 9.43 43.67
CA VAL A 154 -27.48 9.98 43.98
C VAL A 154 -28.08 9.36 45.24
N LYS A 155 -27.98 8.04 45.41
CA LYS A 155 -28.51 7.35 46.60
C LYS A 155 -27.89 7.83 47.91
N SER A 156 -26.58 8.11 47.92
CA SER A 156 -25.91 8.64 49.10
C SER A 156 -26.40 10.04 49.50
N HIS A 157 -26.91 10.83 48.57
CA HIS A 157 -27.47 12.16 48.85
C HIS A 157 -28.89 12.09 49.45
N ASP A 158 -29.74 11.19 48.94
CA ASP A 158 -31.08 10.95 49.50
C ASP A 158 -31.04 10.37 50.93
N ASP A 159 -30.05 9.53 51.25
CA ASP A 159 -29.88 8.96 52.59
C ASP A 159 -29.35 10.01 53.61
N GLU A 160 -28.58 11.01 53.17
CA GLU A 160 -28.15 12.16 54.01
C GLU A 160 -29.28 13.18 54.25
N ASP A 161 -30.10 13.46 53.24
CA ASP A 161 -31.24 14.40 53.34
C ASP A 161 -32.45 13.82 54.11
N SER A 162 -32.61 12.50 54.17
CA SER A 162 -33.68 11.82 54.94
C SER A 162 -33.33 11.54 56.42
N SER A 163 -32.09 11.78 56.82
CA SER A 163 -31.56 11.55 58.18
C SER A 163 -31.37 12.84 59.01
N SER A 164 -31.77 14.01 58.49
CA SER A 164 -31.76 15.31 59.18
C SER A 164 -33.14 15.74 59.68
#